data_AF-A0A5K0YU41-F1
#
_entry.id   AF-A0A5K0YU41-F1
#
_cell.length_a   1.000
_cell.length_b   1.000
_cell.length_c   1.000
_cell.angle_alpha   90.00
_cell.angle_beta   90.00
_cell.angle_gamma   90.00
#
_symmetry.space_group_name_H-M   'P 1'
#
loop_
_entity.id
_entity.type
_entity.pdbx_description
1 polymer ?
#
loop_
_entity_poly.entity_id
_entity_poly.type
_entity_poly.pdbx_seq_one_letter_code
_entity_poly.pdbx_strand_id
1 'polypeptide(L)'
;DFIVKDVRHMLVQQISSFNGDLASEDDMVGLIEAQLRALHEAFRVPVDSGKEGLNRVATKLLNLYRTGRLGHLTLESPPRDCCNRMNSIKLDD
;
A
#
# COMPACT_ATOMS: atom_id res chain seq x y z
N ASP A 1 18.53 -2.50 -2.60
CA ASP A 1 17.80 -3.68 -3.12
C ASP A 1 16.85 -3.22 -4.21
N PHE A 2 17.05 -3.67 -5.45
CA PHE A 2 16.34 -3.15 -6.61
C PHE A 2 14.86 -3.53 -6.59
N ILE A 3 14.52 -4.74 -6.12
CA ILE A 3 13.14 -5.24 -6.00
C ILE A 3 12.38 -4.39 -4.98
N VAL A 4 12.99 -4.11 -3.83
CA VAL A 4 12.34 -3.26 -2.81
C VAL A 4 12.05 -1.86 -3.34
N LYS A 5 13.00 -1.25 -4.05
CA LYS A 5 12.80 0.08 -4.65
C LYS A 5 11.65 0.05 -5.66
N ASP A 6 11.61 -0.97 -6.50
CA ASP A 6 10.59 -1.14 -7.53
C ASP A 6 9.20 -1.34 -6.93
N VAL A 7 9.07 -2.22 -5.93
CA VAL A 7 7.82 -2.44 -5.19
C VAL A 7 7.35 -1.16 -4.50
N ARG A 8 8.25 -0.39 -3.86
CA ARG A 8 7.88 0.88 -3.23
C ARG A 8 7.41 1.92 -4.25
N HIS A 9 8.15 2.07 -5.35
CA HIS A 9 7.82 3.01 -6.41
C HIS A 9 6.45 2.68 -7.02
N MET A 10 6.23 1.41 -7.34
CA MET A 10 4.95 0.91 -7.87
C MET A 10 3.80 1.19 -6.90
N LEU A 11 3.94 0.87 -5.61
CA LEU A 11 2.89 1.11 -4.61
C LEU A 11 2.53 2.60 -4.52
N VAL A 12 3.53 3.48 -4.41
CA VAL A 12 3.31 4.94 -4.34
C VAL A 12 2.65 5.45 -5.62
N GLN A 13 3.11 4.98 -6.79
CA GLN A 13 2.57 5.38 -8.08
C GLN A 13 1.11 4.94 -8.24
N GLN A 14 0.77 3.69 -7.89
CA GLN A 14 -0.61 3.20 -7.97
C GLN A 14 -1.55 3.96 -7.04
N ILE A 15 -1.12 4.24 -5.80
CA ILE A 15 -1.92 5.03 -4.85
C ILE A 15 -2.10 6.47 -5.35
N SER A 16 -1.04 7.10 -5.88
CA SER A 16 -1.08 8.50 -6.32
C SER A 16 -1.83 8.69 -7.63
N SER A 17 -1.81 7.71 -8.51
CA SER A 17 -2.49 7.76 -9.81
C SER A 17 -3.93 7.24 -9.77
N PHE A 18 -4.37 6.65 -8.65
CA PHE A 18 -5.74 6.20 -8.50
C PHE A 18 -6.68 7.40 -8.36
N ASN A 19 -7.64 7.50 -9.27
CA ASN A 19 -8.63 8.58 -9.32
C ASN A 19 -10.08 8.03 -9.26
N GLY A 20 -10.25 6.75 -8.87
CA GLY A 20 -11.56 6.13 -8.68
C GLY A 20 -12.11 6.35 -7.26
N ASP A 21 -13.32 5.86 -7.00
CA ASP A 21 -13.96 5.93 -5.69
C ASP A 21 -13.69 4.66 -4.88
N LEU A 22 -13.07 4.80 -3.70
CA LEU A 22 -12.88 3.67 -2.77
C LEU A 22 -14.19 3.15 -2.14
N ALA A 23 -15.30 3.87 -2.26
CA ALA A 23 -16.62 3.38 -1.86
C ALA A 23 -17.32 2.58 -2.98
N SER A 24 -16.84 2.69 -4.22
CA SER A 24 -17.34 1.91 -5.36
C SER A 24 -16.68 0.53 -5.37
N GLU A 25 -17.49 -0.52 -5.32
CA GLU A 25 -16.99 -1.90 -5.38
C GLU A 25 -16.22 -2.17 -6.68
N ASP A 26 -16.72 -1.65 -7.81
CA ASP A 26 -16.11 -1.85 -9.13
C ASP A 26 -14.72 -1.19 -9.22
N ASP A 27 -14.61 0.06 -8.78
CA ASP A 27 -13.33 0.78 -8.74
C ASP A 27 -12.34 0.12 -7.78
N MET A 28 -12.83 -0.38 -6.63
CA MET A 28 -12.01 -1.10 -5.66
C MET A 28 -11.50 -2.42 -6.23
N VAL A 29 -12.36 -3.21 -6.88
CA VAL A 29 -11.96 -4.47 -7.53
C VAL A 29 -10.93 -4.19 -8.62
N GLY A 30 -11.17 -3.20 -9.49
CA GLY A 30 -10.22 -2.80 -10.53
C GLY A 30 -8.87 -2.35 -9.97
N LEU A 31 -8.87 -1.60 -8.86
CA LEU A 31 -7.65 -1.19 -8.17
C LEU A 31 -6.87 -2.40 -7.60
N ILE A 32 -7.56 -3.35 -6.97
CA ILE A 32 -6.95 -4.57 -6.41
C ILE A 32 -6.29 -5.39 -7.53
N GLU A 33 -6.99 -5.58 -8.66
CA GLU A 33 -6.46 -6.32 -9.81
C GLU A 33 -5.23 -5.65 -10.42
N ALA A 34 -5.28 -4.32 -10.60
CA ALA A 34 -4.16 -3.54 -11.11
C ALA A 34 -2.92 -3.63 -10.18
N GLN A 35 -3.12 -3.48 -8.87
CA GLN A 35 -2.04 -3.60 -7.89
C GLN A 35 -1.46 -5.01 -7.84
N LEU A 36 -2.29 -6.05 -7.92
CA LEU A 36 -1.83 -7.45 -7.97
C LEU A 36 -0.98 -7.70 -9.22
N ARG A 37 -1.42 -7.23 -10.38
CA ARG A 37 -0.67 -7.36 -11.63
C ARG A 37 0.70 -6.67 -11.55
N ALA A 38 0.73 -5.45 -11.02
CA ALA A 38 1.96 -4.70 -10.86
C ALA A 38 2.93 -5.36 -9.85
N LEU A 39 2.40 -6.01 -8.79
CA LEU A 39 3.21 -6.80 -7.87
C LEU A 39 3.79 -8.06 -8.53
N HIS A 40 3.03 -8.73 -9.39
CA HIS A 40 3.55 -9.85 -10.19
C HIS A 40 4.75 -9.42 -11.03
N GLU A 41 4.64 -8.28 -11.71
CA GLU A 41 5.72 -7.71 -12.52
C GLU A 41 6.94 -7.34 -11.67
N ALA A 42 6.74 -6.60 -10.57
CA ALA A 42 7.82 -6.18 -9.66
C ALA A 42 8.56 -7.37 -9.02
N PHE A 43 7.85 -8.46 -8.71
CA PHE A 43 8.44 -9.67 -8.16
C PHE A 43 8.93 -10.67 -9.22
N ARG A 44 8.76 -10.35 -10.51
CA ARG A 44 9.09 -11.23 -11.65
C ARG A 44 8.41 -12.60 -11.54
N VAL A 45 7.14 -12.60 -11.13
CA VAL A 45 6.29 -13.79 -11.05
C VAL A 45 5.31 -13.74 -12.23
N PRO A 46 5.24 -14.79 -13.08
CA PRO A 46 4.31 -14.79 -14.21
C PRO A 46 2.86 -14.63 -13.74
N VAL A 47 2.11 -13.75 -14.39
CA VAL A 47 0.70 -13.45 -14.04
C VAL A 47 -0.19 -14.69 -14.24
N ASP A 48 0.08 -15.50 -15.26
CA ASP A 48 -0.65 -16.74 -15.58
C ASP A 48 -0.36 -17.92 -14.65
N SER A 49 0.40 -17.72 -13.56
CA SER A 49 0.71 -18.78 -12.59
C SER A 49 -0.45 -19.12 -11.65
N GLY A 50 -1.61 -18.50 -11.83
CA GLY A 50 -2.83 -18.74 -11.03
C GLY A 50 -2.59 -18.60 -9.53
N LYS A 51 -3.20 -19.51 -8.75
CA LYS A 51 -3.13 -19.53 -7.27
C LYS A 51 -1.69 -19.61 -6.74
N GLU A 52 -0.82 -20.35 -7.41
CA GLU A 52 0.58 -20.51 -6.99
C GLU A 52 1.39 -19.22 -7.19
N GLY A 53 1.13 -18.50 -8.28
CA GLY A 53 1.70 -17.18 -8.53
C GLY A 53 1.31 -16.18 -7.44
N LEU A 54 0.02 -16.12 -7.13
CA LEU A 54 -0.52 -15.27 -6.07
C LEU A 54 0.10 -15.58 -4.71
N ASN A 55 0.23 -16.87 -4.35
CA ASN A 55 0.88 -17.28 -3.11
C ASN A 55 2.35 -16.82 -3.04
N ARG A 56 3.08 -16.89 -4.16
CA ARG A 56 4.48 -16.41 -4.22
C ARG A 56 4.57 -14.90 -4.06
N VAL A 57 3.71 -14.14 -4.73
CA VAL A 57 3.62 -12.69 -4.61
C VAL A 57 3.29 -12.30 -3.17
N ALA A 58 2.26 -12.90 -2.58
CA ALA A 58 1.84 -12.65 -1.21
C ALA A 58 2.97 -12.97 -0.21
N THR A 59 3.67 -14.10 -0.39
CA THR A 59 4.79 -14.48 0.48
C THR A 59 5.94 -13.48 0.39
N LYS A 60 6.30 -13.04 -0.82
CA LYS A 60 7.36 -12.04 -1.03
C LYS A 60 6.99 -10.70 -0.42
N LEU A 61 5.76 -10.24 -0.66
CA LEU A 61 5.24 -9.00 -0.10
C LEU A 61 5.24 -9.04 1.44
N LEU A 62 4.72 -10.13 2.03
CA LEU A 62 4.70 -10.33 3.48
C LEU A 62 6.11 -10.33 4.09
N ASN A 63 7.09 -10.93 3.40
CA ASN A 63 8.49 -10.87 3.83
C ASN A 63 9.03 -9.44 3.85
N LEU A 64 8.69 -8.61 2.87
CA LEU A 64 9.11 -7.21 2.85
C LEU A 64 8.49 -6.41 4.00
N TYR A 65 7.21 -6.64 4.32
CA TYR A 65 6.55 -6.06 5.49
C TYR A 65 7.22 -6.50 6.80
N ARG A 66 7.40 -7.81 7.00
CA ARG A 66 7.99 -8.39 8.23
C ARG A 66 9.41 -7.93 8.50
N THR A 67 10.17 -7.66 7.44
CA THR A 67 11.57 -7.20 7.55
C THR A 67 11.70 -5.67 7.57
N GLY A 68 10.60 -4.93 7.60
CA GLY A 68 10.60 -3.46 7.60
C GLY A 68 11.13 -2.83 6.31
N ARG A 69 11.26 -3.61 5.24
CA ARG A 69 11.87 -3.18 3.98
C ARG A 69 10.95 -2.31 3.14
N LEU A 70 9.68 -2.15 3.52
CA LEU A 70 8.76 -1.18 2.91
C LEU A 70 8.77 0.19 3.62
N GLY A 71 9.42 0.32 4.78
CA GLY A 71 9.63 1.60 5.45
C GLY A 71 8.31 2.25 5.88
N HIS A 72 8.06 3.50 5.47
CA HIS A 72 6.86 4.25 5.83
C HIS A 72 5.57 3.71 5.17
N LEU A 73 5.69 2.85 4.16
CA LEU A 73 4.56 2.10 3.58
C LEU A 73 4.13 0.90 4.45
N THR A 74 4.86 0.64 5.55
CA THR A 74 4.51 -0.42 6.51
C THR A 74 3.34 0.10 7.31
N LEU A 75 2.11 -0.28 6.91
CA LEU A 75 0.83 -0.03 7.60
C LEU A 75 0.96 1.15 8.57
N GLU A 76 0.94 2.37 8.02
CA GLU A 76 0.92 3.55 8.88
C GLU A 76 -0.11 3.28 9.97
N SER A 77 0.32 3.38 11.22
CA SER A 77 -0.66 3.37 12.30
C SER A 77 -1.67 4.45 11.92
N PRO A 78 -2.99 4.16 11.89
CA PRO A 78 -3.96 5.24 11.76
C PRO A 78 -3.55 6.31 12.79
N PRO A 79 -3.64 7.62 12.47
CA PRO A 79 -3.24 8.65 13.40
C PRO A 79 -3.91 8.32 14.71
N ARG A 80 -3.12 7.90 15.71
CA ARG A 80 -3.63 7.67 17.05
C ARG A 80 -4.16 9.02 17.43
N ASP A 81 -5.47 9.12 17.59
CA ASP A 81 -6.17 10.36 17.89
C ASP A 81 -5.28 11.20 18.80
N CYS A 82 -4.80 12.33 18.27
CA CYS A 82 -4.13 13.33 19.09
C CYS A 82 -5.21 13.98 19.96
N CYS A 83 -5.72 13.22 20.92
CA CYS A 83 -6.48 13.76 22.02
C CYS A 83 -5.51 14.54 22.92
N ASN A 84 -5.93 15.78 23.18
CA ASN A 84 -5.34 16.80 24.04
C ASN A 84 -4.10 17.55 23.52
N ARG A 85 -4.33 18.60 22.72
CA ARG A 85 -3.90 19.97 23.09
C ARG A 85 -4.52 21.06 22.21
N MET A 86 -5.81 21.34 22.34
CA MET A 86 -6.36 22.62 21.88
C MET A 86 -7.57 23.02 22.73
N ASN A 87 -7.28 23.52 23.93
CA ASN A 87 -8.02 24.65 24.47
C ASN A 87 -7.16 25.35 25.51
N SER A 88 -6.26 26.21 25.03
CA SER A 88 -5.73 27.32 25.81
C SER A 88 -5.28 28.39 24.84
N ILE A 89 -6.24 29.17 24.33
CA ILE A 89 -5.98 30.55 23.95
C ILE A 89 -7.07 31.35 24.64
N LYS A 90 -6.71 31.94 25.79
CA LYS A 90 -7.44 33.08 26.34
C LYS A 90 -7.48 34.14 25.24
N LEU A 91 -8.67 34.62 24.92
CA LEU A 91 -8.82 35.93 24.32
C LEU A 91 -9.42 36.82 25.41
N ASP A 92 -8.53 37.54 26.09
CA ASP A 92 -8.86 38.77 26.80
C ASP A 92 -8.95 39.88 25.74
N ASP A 93 -10.14 40.42 25.51
CA ASP A 93 -10.50 41.85 25.61
C ASP A 93 -12.04 41.98 25.61
#